data_AF-A0A1I2GFP5-F1
#
_entry.id   AF-A0A1I2GFP5-F1
#
_cell.length_a   1.000
_cell.length_b   1.000
_cell.length_c   1.000
_cell.angle_alpha   90.00
_cell.angle_beta   90.00
_cell.angle_gamma   90.00
#
_symmetry.space_group_name_H-M   'P 1'
#
loop_
_entity.id
_entity.type
_entity.pdbx_description
1 polymer ?
#
loop_
_entity_poly.entity_id
_entity_poly.type
_entity_poly.pdbx_seq_one_letter_code
_entity_poly.pdbx_strand_id
1 'polypeptide(L)'
;MQTTGKTFRFNSPVNWEHSSGAVATISQDTASTFEFFTKEGTIPSTGYGQIEWTFTDDSQQPRIEHIGIWWPNDNLDDYDGVFELPKQAIEFIQSFGLQVGPDFTR
;
A
#
# COMPACT_ATOMS: atom_id res chain seq x y z
N MET A 1 -2.06 14.77 -6.45
CA MET A 1 -1.52 14.63 -5.10
C MET A 1 -0.06 15.05 -5.11
N GLN A 2 0.54 15.30 -3.94
CA GLN A 2 1.96 15.62 -3.77
C GLN A 2 2.64 14.48 -3.02
N THR A 3 3.85 14.13 -3.44
CA THR A 3 4.66 13.12 -2.75
C THR A 3 5.05 13.60 -1.36
N THR A 4 5.10 12.66 -0.40
CA THR A 4 5.72 12.88 0.92
C THR A 4 7.26 12.81 0.87
N GLY A 5 7.82 12.48 -0.30
CA GLY A 5 9.26 12.33 -0.53
C GLY A 5 9.85 11.06 0.10
N LYS A 6 9.02 10.17 0.64
CA LYS A 6 9.47 8.91 1.24
C LYS A 6 9.14 7.73 0.33
N THR A 7 10.18 7.00 -0.03
CA THR A 7 10.09 5.74 -0.77
C THR A 7 10.54 4.59 0.11
N PHE A 8 9.78 3.49 0.11
CA PHE A 8 10.10 2.27 0.84
C PHE A 8 10.36 1.13 -0.14
N ARG A 9 11.49 0.43 0.00
CA ARG A 9 11.91 -0.64 -0.92
C ARG A 9 11.88 -1.97 -0.19
N PHE A 10 11.35 -3.00 -0.83
CA PHE A 10 11.17 -4.32 -0.25
C PHE A 10 11.02 -5.38 -1.31
N ASN A 11 11.08 -6.65 -0.91
CA ASN A 11 10.64 -7.77 -1.73
C ASN A 11 9.43 -8.41 -1.06
N SER A 12 8.40 -8.72 -1.83
CA SER A 12 7.23 -9.46 -1.36
C SER A 12 6.59 -10.23 -2.52
N PRO A 13 5.78 -11.26 -2.24
CA PRO A 13 4.83 -11.75 -3.23
C PRO A 13 3.81 -10.66 -3.55
N VAL A 14 3.18 -10.75 -4.72
CA VAL A 14 2.02 -9.94 -5.11
C VAL A 14 0.78 -10.83 -4.99
N ASN A 15 -0.16 -10.44 -4.14
CA ASN A 15 -1.42 -11.16 -3.90
C ASN A 15 -2.59 -10.29 -4.35
N TRP A 16 -3.48 -10.84 -5.17
CA TRP A 16 -4.71 -10.17 -5.62
C TRP A 16 -5.73 -10.14 -4.49
N GLU A 17 -6.47 -9.05 -4.33
CA GLU A 17 -7.37 -8.88 -3.19
C GLU A 17 -8.65 -9.74 -3.29
N HIS A 18 -9.12 -10.16 -2.11
CA HIS A 18 -10.02 -11.28 -1.86
C HIS A 18 -11.53 -10.94 -1.97
N SER A 19 -11.90 -9.70 -2.30
CA SER A 19 -13.29 -9.22 -2.28
C SER A 19 -14.20 -9.83 -3.36
N SER A 20 -13.65 -10.57 -4.33
CA SER A 20 -14.38 -11.18 -5.45
C SER A 20 -14.50 -12.72 -5.44
N GLY A 21 -13.95 -13.41 -4.42
CA GLY A 21 -14.02 -14.87 -4.31
C GLY A 21 -13.13 -15.64 -5.29
N ALA A 22 -12.24 -14.97 -6.02
CA ALA A 22 -11.19 -15.58 -6.82
C ALA A 22 -9.92 -15.78 -5.97
N VAL A 23 -9.42 -17.01 -5.90
CA VAL A 23 -8.14 -17.33 -5.24
C VAL A 23 -7.01 -16.72 -6.07
N ALA A 24 -6.21 -15.85 -5.46
CA ALA A 24 -5.11 -15.17 -6.12
C ALA A 24 -3.93 -16.11 -6.42
N THR A 25 -3.34 -15.97 -7.61
CA THR A 25 -2.02 -16.50 -7.91
C THR A 25 -0.99 -15.70 -7.11
N ILE A 26 -0.31 -16.34 -6.16
CA ILE A 26 0.85 -15.78 -5.47
C ILE A 26 1.97 -15.67 -6.50
N SER A 27 2.38 -14.44 -6.86
CA SER A 27 3.63 -14.27 -7.63
C SER A 27 4.83 -14.65 -6.74
N GLN A 28 5.96 -15.00 -7.35
CA GLN A 28 7.21 -15.11 -6.60
C GLN A 28 7.56 -13.75 -5.96
N ASP A 29 8.41 -13.78 -4.92
CA ASP A 29 8.97 -12.57 -4.30
C ASP A 29 9.56 -11.65 -5.38
N THR A 30 8.98 -10.46 -5.51
CA THR A 30 9.37 -9.48 -6.54
C THR A 30 9.84 -8.19 -5.88
N ALA A 31 10.81 -7.54 -6.52
CA ALA A 31 11.32 -6.25 -6.08
C ALA A 31 10.22 -5.20 -6.20
N SER A 32 9.94 -4.53 -5.09
CA SER A 32 8.83 -3.60 -4.95
C SER A 32 9.28 -2.29 -4.33
N THR A 33 8.58 -1.22 -4.70
CA THR A 33 8.71 0.09 -4.08
C THR A 33 7.36 0.70 -3.77
N PHE A 34 7.23 1.28 -2.59
CA PHE A 34 6.11 2.15 -2.22
C PHE A 34 6.53 3.61 -2.18
N GLU A 35 5.65 4.47 -2.65
CA GLU A 35 5.72 5.91 -2.42
C GLU A 35 4.37 6.41 -1.92
N PHE A 36 4.37 7.31 -0.93
CA PHE A 36 3.14 7.83 -0.33
C PHE A 36 2.86 9.25 -0.78
N PHE A 37 1.64 9.46 -1.24
CA PHE A 37 1.12 10.72 -1.74
C PHE A 37 -0.06 11.20 -0.90
N THR A 38 -0.06 12.48 -0.56
CA THR A 38 -1.20 13.15 0.08
C THR A 38 -1.56 14.40 -0.68
N LYS A 39 -2.65 15.08 -0.32
CA LYS A 39 -3.03 16.34 -0.98
C LYS A 39 -1.92 17.41 -0.86
N GLU A 40 -1.29 17.50 0.30
CA GLU A 40 -0.37 18.58 0.69
C GLU A 40 1.08 18.10 0.88
N GLY A 41 1.42 16.86 0.53
CA GLY A 41 2.76 16.27 0.72
C GLY A 41 3.14 16.05 2.20
N THR A 42 2.21 16.31 3.11
CA THR A 42 2.32 16.11 4.55
C THR A 42 1.17 15.23 5.03
N ILE A 43 1.33 14.64 6.21
CA ILE A 43 0.37 13.67 6.75
C ILE A 43 -0.35 14.33 7.92
N PRO A 44 -1.57 14.85 7.71
CA PRO A 44 -2.40 15.35 8.79
C PRO A 44 -2.94 14.20 9.64
N SER A 45 -3.43 14.52 10.84
CA SER A 45 -4.05 13.51 11.72
C SER A 45 -5.35 12.93 11.18
N THR A 46 -5.99 13.58 10.21
CA THR A 46 -7.14 13.01 9.51
C THR A 46 -7.00 13.32 8.03
N GLY A 47 -7.11 12.31 7.18
CA GLY A 47 -6.91 12.52 5.76
C GLY A 47 -7.20 11.31 4.89
N TYR A 48 -6.96 11.54 3.61
CA TYR A 48 -6.89 10.52 2.58
C TYR A 48 -5.58 10.70 1.81
N GLY A 49 -5.11 9.61 1.22
CA GLY A 49 -3.86 9.56 0.48
C GLY A 49 -3.83 8.36 -0.43
N GLN A 50 -2.72 8.21 -1.13
CA GLN A 50 -2.50 7.14 -2.07
C GLN A 50 -1.10 6.59 -1.92
N ILE A 51 -1.00 5.28 -1.82
CA ILE A 51 0.27 4.57 -1.97
C ILE A 51 0.39 4.18 -3.45
N GLU A 52 1.48 4.61 -4.08
CA GLU A 52 1.89 4.07 -5.37
C GLU A 52 2.81 2.87 -5.13
N TRP A 53 2.41 1.72 -5.65
CA TRP A 53 3.17 0.49 -5.60
C TRP A 53 3.76 0.19 -6.97
N THR A 54 5.07 0.21 -7.09
CA THR A 54 5.76 -0.31 -8.27
C THR A 54 6.32 -1.70 -7.97
N PHE A 55 6.04 -2.68 -8.82
CA PHE A 55 6.59 -4.05 -8.72
C PHE A 55 6.82 -4.66 -10.09
N THR A 56 7.60 -5.73 -10.18
CA THR A 56 7.77 -6.49 -11.43
C THR A 56 6.78 -7.65 -11.47
N ASP A 57 5.97 -7.74 -12.53
CA ASP A 57 5.01 -8.84 -12.71
C ASP A 57 5.64 -10.08 -13.38
N ASP A 58 4.82 -11.12 -13.62
CA ASP A 58 5.24 -12.37 -14.25
C ASP A 58 5.81 -12.17 -15.68
N SER A 59 5.49 -11.06 -16.34
CA SER A 59 6.04 -10.70 -17.66
C SER A 59 7.41 -10.00 -17.57
N GLN A 60 7.98 -9.90 -16.37
CA GLN A 60 9.23 -9.18 -16.08
C GLN A 60 9.16 -7.69 -16.45
N GLN A 61 7.96 -7.11 -16.44
CA GLN A 61 7.75 -5.69 -16.69
C GLN A 61 7.34 -4.97 -15.41
N PRO A 62 7.77 -3.70 -15.21
CA PRO A 62 7.30 -2.90 -14.09
C PRO A 62 5.80 -2.60 -14.26
N ARG A 63 5.05 -2.87 -13.19
CA ARG A 63 3.67 -2.46 -13.00
C ARG A 63 3.61 -1.39 -11.93
N ILE A 64 2.64 -0.51 -12.08
CA ILE A 64 2.33 0.52 -11.09
C ILE A 64 0.88 0.34 -10.71
N GLU A 65 0.63 0.21 -9.43
CA GLU A 65 -0.69 0.11 -8.84
C GLU A 65 -0.88 1.20 -7.80
N HIS A 66 -2.13 1.63 -7.65
CA HIS A 66 -2.49 2.71 -6.75
C HIS A 66 -3.46 2.21 -5.70
N ILE A 67 -3.10 2.42 -4.43
CA ILE A 67 -3.92 2.01 -3.28
C ILE A 67 -4.37 3.27 -2.56
N GLY A 68 -5.67 3.56 -2.61
CA GLY A 68 -6.27 4.62 -1.81
C GLY A 68 -6.31 4.21 -0.35
N ILE A 69 -5.96 5.12 0.56
CA ILE A 69 -6.04 4.88 2.00
C ILE A 69 -6.70 6.04 2.73
N TRP A 70 -7.51 5.72 3.75
CA TRP A 70 -8.20 6.68 4.60
C TRP A 70 -7.79 6.49 6.05
N TRP A 71 -7.51 7.61 6.73
CA TRP A 71 -7.14 7.58 8.14
C TRP A 71 -7.84 8.68 8.96
N PRO A 72 -8.91 8.36 9.70
CA PRO A 72 -9.42 9.22 10.75
C PRO A 72 -8.59 9.14 12.04
N ASN A 73 -8.24 10.28 12.62
CA ASN A 73 -7.52 10.40 13.90
C ASN A 73 -6.29 9.48 14.01
N ASP A 74 -5.41 9.55 13.01
CA ASP A 74 -4.18 8.74 12.88
C ASP A 74 -4.42 7.23 12.74
N ASN A 75 -5.66 6.74 12.62
CA ASN A 75 -5.95 5.31 12.46
C ASN A 75 -6.27 4.99 11.00
N LEU A 76 -5.58 4.03 10.39
CA LEU A 76 -5.98 3.47 9.10
C LEU A 76 -7.32 2.75 9.27
N ASP A 77 -8.36 3.28 8.62
CA ASP A 77 -9.74 2.81 8.73
C ASP A 77 -10.13 1.95 7.53
N ASP A 78 -9.65 2.32 6.33
CA ASP A 78 -9.98 1.62 5.09
C ASP A 78 -8.90 1.79 4.02
N TYR A 79 -8.89 0.89 3.04
CA TYR A 79 -8.11 1.01 1.81
C TYR A 79 -8.91 0.54 0.59
N ASP A 80 -8.58 1.11 -0.57
CA ASP A 80 -9.17 0.75 -1.86
C ASP A 80 -8.03 0.40 -2.80
N GLY A 81 -7.89 -0.88 -3.10
CA GLY A 81 -6.85 -1.43 -3.95
C GLY A 81 -7.36 -2.61 -4.77
N VAL A 82 -6.62 -2.95 -5.83
CA VAL A 82 -6.87 -4.18 -6.60
C VAL A 82 -6.18 -5.40 -5.93
N PHE A 83 -5.20 -5.11 -5.07
CA PHE A 83 -4.35 -6.08 -4.39
C PHE A 83 -4.47 -5.94 -2.89
N GLU A 84 -4.28 -7.04 -2.19
CA GLU A 84 -4.13 -7.02 -0.74
C GLU A 84 -2.92 -6.15 -0.38
N LEU A 85 -3.07 -5.31 0.65
CA LEU A 85 -1.95 -4.56 1.21
C LEU A 85 -0.86 -5.55 1.67
N PRO A 86 0.33 -5.59 1.05
CA PRO A 86 1.38 -6.45 1.56
C PRO A 86 1.81 -5.95 2.94
N LYS A 87 2.32 -6.84 3.79
CA LYS A 87 2.77 -6.50 5.15
C LYS A 87 3.71 -5.29 5.20
N GLN A 88 4.55 -5.12 4.19
CA GLN A 88 5.47 -3.99 4.06
C GLN A 88 4.76 -2.65 3.89
N ALA A 89 3.54 -2.63 3.34
CA ALA A 89 2.71 -1.44 3.27
C ALA A 89 2.27 -1.00 4.67
N ILE A 90 1.98 -1.95 5.57
CA ILE A 90 1.64 -1.68 6.97
C ILE A 90 2.82 -1.03 7.67
N GLU A 91 4.02 -1.62 7.57
CA GLU A 91 5.25 -1.08 8.14
C GLU A 91 5.54 0.33 7.59
N PHE A 92 5.31 0.52 6.29
CA PHE A 92 5.45 1.82 5.63
C PHE A 92 4.46 2.86 6.16
N ILE A 93 3.17 2.52 6.26
CA ILE A 93 2.12 3.39 6.83
C ILE A 93 2.44 3.75 8.29
N GLN A 94 2.84 2.76 9.10
CA GLN A 94 3.24 2.96 10.49
C GLN A 94 4.48 3.86 10.62
N SER A 95 5.39 3.84 9.65
CA SER A 95 6.57 4.73 9.62
C SER A 95 6.21 6.23 9.52
N PHE A 96 4.96 6.55 9.19
CA PHE A 96 4.42 7.90 9.18
C PHE A 96 3.66 8.28 10.46
N GLY A 97 3.60 7.40 11.45
CA GLY A 97 2.88 7.63 12.71
C GLY A 97 1.41 7.21 12.68
N LEU A 98 0.94 6.61 11.58
CA LEU A 98 -0.40 6.07 11.47
C LEU A 98 -0.50 4.72 12.20
N GLN A 99 -1.59 4.51 12.93
CA GLN A 99 -1.94 3.26 13.59
C GLN A 99 -2.69 2.38 12.59
N VAL A 100 -2.33 1.09 12.54
CA VAL A 100 -2.98 0.13 11.64
C VAL A 100 -3.65 -0.94 12.49
N GLY A 101 -4.95 -1.09 12.32
CA GLY A 101 -5.78 -2.05 13.07
C GLY A 101 -5.44 -3.51 12.72
N PRO A 102 -5.82 -4.46 13.59
CA PRO A 102 -5.50 -5.87 13.43
C PRO A 102 -6.11 -6.49 12.15
N ASP A 103 -7.21 -5.93 11.65
CA ASP A 103 -7.88 -6.41 10.44
C ASP A 103 -7.03 -6.29 9.17
N PHE A 104 -6.02 -5.41 9.17
CA PHE A 104 -5.08 -5.24 8.07
C PHE A 104 -3.77 -6.02 8.25
N THR A 105 -3.55 -6.70 9.37
CA THR A 105 -2.26 -7.30 9.75
C THR A 105 -2.15 -8.82 9.51
N ARG A 106 -2.98 -9.37 8.63
CA ARG A 106 -3.08 -10.82 8.41
C ARG A 106 -1.99 -11.39 7.51
#